data_AF-A0A972XGK5-F1
#
_entry.id   AF-A0A972XGK5-F1
#
_cell.length_a   1.000
_cell.length_b   1.000
_cell.length_c   1.000
_cell.angle_alpha   90.00
_cell.angle_beta   90.00
_cell.angle_gamma   90.00
#
_symmetry.space_group_name_H-M   'P 1'
#
loop_
_entity.id
_entity.type
_entity.pdbx_description
1 polymer ?
#
loop_
_entity_poly.entity_id
_entity_poly.type
_entity_poly.pdbx_seq_one_letter_code
_entity_poly.pdbx_strand_id
1 'polypeptide(L)'
;MTTSTKSLLLALVSVVVSPSLVWIELVALLFADMVTYEPENPLWVKVAAVVAVVFIAALALALPVAALVAGKRASSSSASSENVAAGARKALASQVIAIVVIAFVIAAQVYFILMAAGACSLDGC
;
A
#
# COMPACT_ATOMS: atom_id res chain seq x y z
N MET A 1 -15.41 -19.70 7.92
CA MET A 1 -15.43 -18.46 7.10
C MET A 1 -15.14 -18.82 5.65
N THR A 2 -16.05 -18.49 4.73
CA THR A 2 -15.86 -18.69 3.29
C THR A 2 -14.75 -17.79 2.75
N THR A 3 -14.03 -18.25 1.73
CA THR A 3 -12.90 -17.55 1.09
C THR A 3 -13.26 -16.14 0.62
N SER A 4 -14.50 -15.94 0.15
CA SER A 4 -15.05 -14.64 -0.26
C SER A 4 -15.18 -13.63 0.90
N THR A 5 -15.51 -14.09 2.11
CA THR A 5 -15.58 -13.20 3.28
C THR A 5 -14.18 -12.75 3.70
N LYS A 6 -13.18 -13.65 3.62
CA LYS A 6 -11.79 -13.33 3.94
C LYS A 6 -11.18 -12.29 2.98
N SER A 7 -11.47 -12.39 1.68
CA SER A 7 -10.96 -11.41 0.69
C SER A 7 -11.59 -10.03 0.85
N LEU A 8 -12.90 -9.97 1.15
CA LEU A 8 -13.57 -8.70 1.44
C LEU A 8 -13.01 -8.04 2.71
N LEU A 9 -12.77 -8.83 3.76
CA LEU A 9 -12.22 -8.34 5.02
C LEU A 9 -10.78 -7.83 4.82
N LEU A 10 -9.96 -8.54 4.03
CA LEU A 10 -8.60 -8.08 3.67
C LEU A 10 -8.63 -6.76 2.89
N ALA A 11 -9.57 -6.63 1.94
CA ALA A 11 -9.73 -5.40 1.16
C ALA A 11 -10.16 -4.23 2.07
N LEU A 12 -11.14 -4.43 2.96
CA LEU A 12 -11.54 -3.42 3.96
C LEU A 12 -10.41 -3.03 4.91
N VAL A 13 -9.62 -4.00 5.38
CA VAL A 13 -8.44 -3.73 6.21
C VAL A 13 -7.42 -2.91 5.42
N SER A 14 -7.18 -3.22 4.14
CA SER A 14 -6.28 -2.43 3.29
C SER A 14 -6.73 -0.98 3.11
N VAL A 15 -8.04 -0.70 3.05
CA VAL A 15 -8.57 0.67 2.97
C VAL A 15 -8.20 1.52 4.19
N VAL A 16 -8.07 0.91 5.36
CA VAL A 16 -7.70 1.63 6.60
C VAL A 16 -6.19 1.61 6.81
N VAL A 17 -5.55 0.46 6.62
CA VAL A 17 -4.12 0.27 6.92
C VAL A 17 -3.23 0.95 5.89
N SER A 18 -3.57 0.90 4.59
CA SER A 18 -2.72 1.50 3.55
C SER A 18 -2.57 3.03 3.70
N PRO A 19 -3.64 3.82 3.92
CA PRO A 19 -3.47 5.25 4.22
C PRO A 19 -2.66 5.53 5.48
N SER A 20 -2.83 4.73 6.54
CA SER A 20 -2.02 4.87 7.76
C SER A 20 -0.54 4.59 7.51
N LEU A 21 -0.22 3.56 6.71
CA LEU A 21 1.17 3.25 6.34
C LEU A 21 1.78 4.35 5.48
N VAL A 22 1.03 4.90 4.52
CA VAL A 22 1.49 6.05 3.72
C VAL A 22 1.75 7.28 4.60
N TRP A 23 0.93 7.51 5.63
CA TRP A 23 1.18 8.59 6.60
C TRP A 23 2.44 8.36 7.43
N ILE A 24 2.64 7.12 7.91
CA ILE A 24 3.86 6.74 8.64
C ILE A 24 5.09 6.89 7.74
N GLU A 25 4.98 6.53 6.46
CA GLU A 25 6.04 6.68 5.48
C GLU A 25 6.42 8.14 5.24
N LEU A 26 5.43 9.04 5.13
CA LEU A 26 5.69 10.48 5.04
C LEU A 26 6.51 10.97 6.24
N VAL A 27 6.10 10.60 7.46
CA VAL A 27 6.85 10.96 8.68
C VAL A 27 8.25 10.36 8.66
N ALA A 28 8.39 9.09 8.28
CA ALA A 28 9.69 8.43 8.16
C ALA A 28 10.59 9.09 7.10
N LEU A 29 10.03 9.57 6.00
CA LEU A 29 10.74 10.27 4.94
C LEU A 29 11.26 11.62 5.44
N LEU A 30 10.46 12.39 6.19
CA LEU A 30 10.90 13.64 6.81
C LEU A 30 12.03 13.43 7.83
N PHE A 31 11.93 12.38 8.65
CA PHE A 31 13.01 12.02 9.58
C PHE A 31 14.25 11.52 8.86
N ALA A 32 14.09 10.70 7.83
CA ALA A 32 15.20 10.22 7.02
C ALA A 32 15.93 11.41 6.42
N ASP A 33 15.22 12.37 5.85
CA ASP A 33 15.78 13.59 5.27
C ASP A 33 16.69 14.33 6.26
N MET A 34 16.20 14.61 7.47
CA MET A 34 16.99 15.23 8.54
C MET A 34 18.25 14.42 8.86
N VAL A 35 18.13 13.09 9.00
CA VAL A 35 19.25 12.20 9.30
C VAL A 35 20.28 12.17 8.16
N THR A 36 19.84 12.22 6.90
CA THR A 36 20.74 12.18 5.73
C THR A 36 21.55 13.46 5.58
N TYR A 37 20.98 14.63 5.90
CA TYR A 37 21.65 15.92 5.75
C TYR A 37 22.55 16.30 6.93
N GLU A 38 22.39 15.66 8.10
CA GLU A 38 23.31 15.87 9.22
C GLU A 38 24.73 15.38 8.85
N PRO A 39 25.76 16.25 8.87
CA PRO A 39 27.12 15.87 8.48
C PRO A 39 27.80 14.96 9.52
N GLU A 40 27.38 15.02 10.78
CA GLU A 40 27.93 14.21 11.87
C GLU A 40 27.44 12.75 11.86
N ASN A 41 26.34 12.48 11.14
CA ASN A 41 25.79 11.13 11.08
C ASN A 41 26.67 10.20 10.24
N PRO A 42 27.05 9.03 10.75
CA PRO A 42 27.83 8.08 10.00
C PRO A 42 27.02 7.48 8.84
N LEU A 43 27.70 7.11 7.75
CA LEU A 43 27.08 6.61 6.52
C LEU A 43 26.09 5.46 6.74
N TRP A 44 26.37 4.55 7.68
CA TRP A 44 25.48 3.41 7.97
C TRP A 44 24.13 3.84 8.54
N VAL A 45 24.06 4.94 9.30
CA VAL A 45 22.79 5.49 9.82
C VAL A 45 21.97 6.08 8.68
N LYS A 46 22.63 6.80 7.76
CA LYS A 46 21.98 7.38 6.56
C LYS A 46 21.39 6.29 5.68
N VAL A 47 22.16 5.23 5.41
CA VAL A 47 21.68 4.07 4.65
C VAL A 47 20.52 3.37 5.38
N ALA A 48 20.63 3.17 6.70
CA ALA A 48 19.55 2.55 7.48
C ALA A 48 18.25 3.36 7.43
N ALA A 49 18.32 4.70 7.48
CA ALA A 49 17.15 5.57 7.36
C ALA A 49 16.45 5.42 6.01
N VAL A 50 17.22 5.42 4.90
CA VAL A 50 16.66 5.20 3.55
C VAL A 50 16.05 3.81 3.43
N VAL A 51 16.74 2.78 3.92
CA VAL A 51 16.23 1.39 3.90
C VAL A 51 14.92 1.26 4.69
N ALA A 52 14.81 1.95 5.82
CA ALA A 52 13.58 1.95 6.61
C ALA A 52 12.38 2.54 5.84
N VAL A 53 12.58 3.67 5.13
CA VAL A 53 11.54 4.27 4.28
C VAL A 53 11.11 3.31 3.17
N VAL A 54 12.07 2.72 2.44
CA VAL A 54 11.80 1.74 1.37
C VAL A 54 11.05 0.51 1.90
N PHE A 55 11.38 0.06 3.12
CA PHE A 55 10.70 -1.08 3.73
C PHE A 55 9.23 -0.76 4.06
N ILE A 56 8.94 0.44 4.56
CA ILE A 56 7.56 0.89 4.83
C ILE A 56 6.77 1.00 3.52
N ALA A 57 7.37 1.56 2.47
CA ALA A 57 6.78 1.63 1.14
C ALA A 57 6.36 0.24 0.61
N ALA A 58 7.27 -0.74 0.74
CA ALA A 58 7.01 -2.12 0.34
C ALA A 58 5.86 -2.75 1.15
N LEU A 59 5.78 -2.48 2.46
CA LEU A 59 4.67 -2.94 3.30
C LEU A 59 3.34 -2.30 2.90
N ALA A 60 3.33 -1.00 2.58
CA ALA A 60 2.13 -0.28 2.15
C ALA A 60 1.52 -0.88 0.87
N LEU A 61 2.36 -1.41 -0.03
CA LEU A 61 1.96 -2.11 -1.26
C LEU A 61 1.64 -3.59 -1.04
N ALA A 62 2.29 -4.27 -0.09
CA ALA A 62 2.11 -5.70 0.13
C ALA A 62 0.67 -6.07 0.52
N LEU A 63 0.02 -5.29 1.39
CA LEU A 63 -1.36 -5.54 1.82
C LEU A 63 -2.38 -5.49 0.67
N PRO A 64 -2.46 -4.40 -0.13
CA PRO A 64 -3.46 -4.32 -1.17
C PRO A 64 -3.15 -5.26 -2.35
N VAL A 65 -1.88 -5.58 -2.62
CA VAL A 65 -1.51 -6.63 -3.58
C VAL A 65 -1.96 -8.01 -3.09
N ALA A 66 -1.79 -8.33 -1.81
CA ALA A 66 -2.30 -9.57 -1.22
C ALA A 66 -3.83 -9.65 -1.30
N ALA A 67 -4.54 -8.54 -1.08
CA ALA A 67 -6.00 -8.47 -1.22
C ALA A 67 -6.44 -8.73 -2.67
N LEU A 68 -5.74 -8.18 -3.67
CA LEU A 68 -6.00 -8.48 -5.08
C LEU A 68 -5.76 -9.95 -5.46
N VAL A 69 -4.64 -10.53 -5.02
CA VAL A 69 -4.32 -11.93 -5.33
C VAL A 69 -5.34 -12.87 -4.69
N ALA A 70 -5.74 -12.58 -3.44
CA ALA A 70 -6.79 -13.34 -2.75
C ALA A 70 -8.16 -13.19 -3.45
N GLY A 71 -8.53 -11.99 -3.89
CA GLY A 71 -9.75 -11.73 -4.64
C GLY A 71 -9.78 -12.45 -6.00
N LYS A 72 -8.67 -12.43 -6.75
CA LYS A 72 -8.53 -13.16 -8.02
C LYS A 72 -8.67 -14.68 -7.84
N ARG A 73 -8.02 -15.25 -6.81
CA ARG A 73 -8.14 -16.69 -6.49
C ARG A 73 -9.56 -17.09 -6.06
N ALA A 74 -10.23 -16.24 -5.27
CA ALA A 74 -11.60 -16.50 -4.85
C ALA A 74 -12.60 -16.43 -6.02
N SER A 75 -12.35 -15.55 -6.99
CA SER A 75 -13.13 -15.44 -8.22
C SER A 75 -12.99 -16.70 -9.10
N SER A 76 -11.76 -17.19 -9.30
CA SER A 76 -11.51 -18.41 -10.08
C SER A 76 -12.11 -19.67 -9.44
N SER A 77 -12.14 -19.76 -8.10
CA SER A 77 -12.77 -20.90 -7.40
C SER A 77 -14.30 -20.85 -7.39
N SER A 78 -14.91 -19.67 -7.51
CA SER A 78 -16.37 -19.50 -7.43
C SER A 78 -17.07 -19.82 -8.76
N ALA A 79 -16.33 -19.87 -9.87
CA ALA A 79 -16.85 -20.29 -11.18
C ALA A 79 -17.36 -21.75 -11.19
N SER A 80 -17.01 -22.55 -10.16
CA SER A 80 -17.35 -23.98 -10.03
C SER A 80 -18.56 -24.27 -9.13
N SER A 81 -19.19 -23.29 -8.48
CA SER A 81 -20.19 -23.55 -7.42
C SER A 81 -21.52 -22.84 -7.67
N GLU A 82 -22.64 -23.58 -7.47
CA GLU A 82 -24.05 -23.22 -7.74
C GLU A 82 -24.56 -21.88 -7.15
N ASN A 83 -23.80 -21.22 -6.26
CA ASN A 83 -24.10 -19.90 -5.69
C ASN A 83 -23.33 -18.75 -6.38
N VAL A 84 -23.22 -18.82 -7.71
CA VAL A 84 -22.37 -17.95 -8.55
C VAL A 84 -22.69 -16.45 -8.37
N ALA A 85 -23.98 -16.07 -8.33
CA ALA A 85 -24.38 -14.66 -8.41
C ALA A 85 -23.99 -13.83 -7.17
N ALA A 86 -24.10 -14.39 -5.96
CA ALA A 86 -23.77 -13.69 -4.71
C ALA A 86 -22.26 -13.69 -4.43
N GLY A 87 -21.54 -14.76 -4.81
CA GLY A 87 -20.09 -14.85 -4.68
C GLY A 87 -19.34 -13.95 -5.67
N ALA A 88 -19.82 -13.87 -6.92
CA ALA A 88 -19.21 -13.05 -7.96
C ALA A 88 -19.26 -11.55 -7.65
N ARG A 89 -20.40 -11.04 -7.15
CA ARG A 89 -20.54 -9.62 -6.77
C ARG A 89 -19.61 -9.22 -5.63
N LYS A 90 -19.41 -10.09 -4.64
CA LYS A 90 -18.48 -9.86 -3.52
C LYS A 90 -17.01 -9.91 -3.95
N ALA A 91 -16.66 -10.84 -4.86
CA ALA A 91 -15.32 -10.92 -5.43
C ALA A 91 -14.98 -9.65 -6.24
N LEU A 92 -15.89 -9.21 -7.12
CA LEU A 92 -15.76 -7.95 -7.87
C LEU A 92 -15.61 -6.74 -6.95
N ALA A 93 -16.46 -6.61 -5.93
CA ALA A 93 -16.36 -5.50 -4.97
C ALA A 93 -15.00 -5.46 -4.25
N SER A 94 -14.51 -6.62 -3.79
CA SER A 94 -13.18 -6.70 -3.16
C SER A 94 -12.05 -6.33 -4.13
N GLN A 95 -12.20 -6.64 -5.41
CA GLN A 95 -11.20 -6.36 -6.44
C GLN A 95 -11.17 -4.88 -6.79
N VAL A 96 -12.32 -4.22 -6.94
CA VAL A 96 -12.40 -2.77 -7.20
C VAL A 96 -11.79 -1.99 -6.03
N ILE A 97 -12.15 -2.34 -4.79
CA ILE A 97 -11.59 -1.68 -3.60
C ILE A 97 -10.06 -1.81 -3.59
N ALA A 98 -9.54 -3.02 -3.79
CA ALA A 98 -8.11 -3.24 -3.78
C ALA A 98 -7.39 -2.51 -4.94
N ILE A 99 -7.98 -2.41 -6.13
CA ILE A 99 -7.43 -1.60 -7.24
C ILE A 99 -7.36 -0.12 -6.86
N VAL A 100 -8.42 0.43 -6.27
CA VAL A 100 -8.47 1.84 -5.85
C VAL A 100 -7.40 2.12 -4.80
N VAL A 101 -7.24 1.23 -3.81
CA VAL A 101 -6.19 1.37 -2.79
C VAL A 101 -4.80 1.31 -3.41
N ILE A 102 -4.56 0.41 -4.38
CA ILE A 102 -3.27 0.36 -5.09
C ILE A 102 -3.01 1.64 -5.86
N ALA A 103 -4.00 2.15 -6.60
CA ALA A 103 -3.85 3.39 -7.35
C ALA A 103 -3.51 4.56 -6.41
N PHE A 104 -4.16 4.63 -5.24
CA PHE A 104 -3.86 5.62 -4.21
C PHE A 104 -2.42 5.47 -3.67
N VAL A 105 -2.00 4.25 -3.30
CA VAL A 105 -0.65 4.03 -2.79
C VAL A 105 0.39 4.37 -3.86
N ILE A 106 0.20 3.96 -5.12
CA ILE A 106 1.11 4.31 -6.22
C ILE A 106 1.19 5.83 -6.41
N ALA A 107 0.06 6.54 -6.39
CA ALA A 107 0.06 7.99 -6.49
C ALA A 107 0.84 8.64 -5.34
N ALA A 108 0.69 8.15 -4.11
CA ALA A 108 1.46 8.62 -2.97
C ALA A 108 2.96 8.34 -3.11
N GLN A 109 3.33 7.15 -3.60
CA GLN A 109 4.73 6.79 -3.87
C GLN A 109 5.37 7.70 -4.92
N VAL A 110 4.66 7.99 -6.02
CA VAL A 110 5.13 8.94 -7.04
C VAL A 110 5.34 10.32 -6.42
N TYR A 111 4.40 10.79 -5.60
CA TYR A 111 4.53 12.07 -4.90
C TYR A 111 5.72 12.11 -3.94
N PHE A 112 5.97 11.04 -3.18
CA PHE A 112 7.14 10.95 -2.29
C PHE A 112 8.46 10.93 -3.05
N ILE A 113 8.53 10.25 -4.20
CA ILE A 113 9.70 10.30 -5.08
C ILE A 113 9.95 11.72 -5.59
N LEU A 114 8.90 12.42 -6.02
CA LEU A 114 9.00 13.82 -6.46
C LEU A 114 9.41 14.76 -5.31
N MET A 115 8.92 14.52 -4.10
CA MET A 115 9.32 15.25 -2.90
C MET A 115 10.79 15.03 -2.56
N ALA A 116 11.25 13.78 -2.58
CA ALA A 116 12.65 13.43 -2.37
C ALA A 116 13.58 14.00 -3.47
N ALA A 117 13.08 14.13 -4.70
CA ALA A 117 13.80 14.79 -5.80
C ALA A 117 13.77 16.33 -5.74
N GLY A 118 13.04 16.92 -4.78
CA GLY A 118 12.85 18.37 -4.66
C GLY A 118 11.94 18.99 -5.73
N ALA A 119 11.24 18.16 -6.52
CA ALA A 119 10.33 18.62 -7.58
C ALA A 119 8.93 19.00 -7.05
N CYS A 120 8.54 18.49 -5.88
CA CYS A 120 7.28 18.76 -5.22
C CYS A 120 7.52 19.08 -3.73
N SER A 121 6.74 20.00 -3.15
CA SER A 121 6.71 20.27 -1.71
C SER A 121 5.34 19.95 -1.12
N LEU A 122 5.20 20.00 0.21
CA LEU A 122 3.91 19.92 0.91
C LEU A 122 2.95 21.05 0.49
N ASP A 123 3.49 22.18 0.01
CA ASP A 123 2.72 23.29 -0.57
C ASP A 123 2.24 23.02 -2.01
N GLY A 124 2.69 21.92 -2.61
CA GLY A 124 2.30 21.48 -3.94
C GLY A 124 3.48 21.29 -4.90
N CYS A 125 3.09 20.79 -6.06
CA CYS A 125 3.76 20.98 -7.34
C CYS A 125 2.72 21.64 -8.27
#